data_AF-S4AHM6-F1
#
_entry.id   AF-S4AHM6-F1
#
_cell.length_a   1.000
_cell.length_b   1.000
_cell.length_c   1.000
_cell.angle_alpha   90.00
_cell.angle_beta   90.00
_cell.angle_gamma   90.00
#
_symmetry.space_group_name_H-M   'P 1'
#
loop_
_entity.id
_entity.type
_entity.pdbx_description
1 polymer ?
#
loop_
_entity_poly.entity_id
_entity_poly.type
_entity_poly.pdbx_seq_one_letter_code
_entity_poly.pdbx_strand_id
1 'polypeptide(L)'
;MATTTPATTSAAAVTGVAKGHHRPGRSAAARAALPAAATLAAHTLAVTAVSRHETQGGSTATPLGALAATLALGHAVAYAPRPPAGRRTAATAALPGITVALTAAYATTAARPYLHAALNPSPPLTQRAVGGGIRALIPLQAALAARSGALGSALFTAALAPAARRFARKVSVT
;
A
#
# COMPACT_ATOMS: atom_id res chain seq x y z
N MET A 1 -66.49 -35.40 35.01
CA MET A 1 -65.75 -34.69 36.07
C MET A 1 -64.39 -34.35 35.50
N ALA A 2 -64.17 -33.05 35.26
CA ALA A 2 -63.04 -32.49 34.54
C ALA A 2 -61.76 -32.51 35.37
N THR A 3 -60.60 -32.59 34.71
CA THR A 3 -59.49 -31.64 34.91
C THR A 3 -58.45 -31.75 33.80
N THR A 4 -57.96 -30.58 33.42
CA THR A 4 -57.18 -30.19 32.25
C THR A 4 -55.67 -30.39 32.42
N THR A 5 -54.98 -30.59 31.29
CA THR A 5 -53.52 -30.52 31.10
C THR A 5 -52.92 -29.18 31.57
N PRO A 6 -51.61 -29.13 31.84
CA PRO A 6 -50.82 -28.10 31.18
C PRO A 6 -49.60 -28.66 30.45
N ALA A 7 -49.48 -28.23 29.19
CA ALA A 7 -48.29 -28.36 28.37
C ALA A 7 -47.14 -27.56 28.99
N THR A 8 -45.98 -28.18 29.16
CA THR A 8 -44.74 -27.46 29.49
C THR A 8 -44.00 -27.16 28.19
N THR A 9 -44.35 -26.04 27.55
CA THR A 9 -43.50 -25.39 26.56
C THR A 9 -42.34 -24.71 27.29
N SER A 10 -41.19 -25.38 27.40
CA SER A 10 -39.96 -24.73 27.85
C SER A 10 -39.26 -24.13 26.62
N ALA A 11 -39.39 -22.82 26.49
CA ALA A 11 -38.81 -22.02 25.42
C ALA A 11 -37.29 -22.20 25.39
N ALA A 12 -36.78 -22.78 24.30
CA ALA A 12 -35.38 -22.68 23.93
C ALA A 12 -35.05 -21.20 23.75
N ALA A 13 -34.37 -20.63 24.74
CA ALA A 13 -33.82 -19.29 24.67
C ALA A 13 -32.76 -19.26 23.55
N VAL A 14 -33.21 -18.95 22.34
CA VAL A 14 -32.35 -18.45 21.26
C VAL A 14 -31.92 -17.05 21.67
N THR A 15 -30.93 -16.97 22.56
CA THR A 15 -30.19 -15.74 22.80
C THR A 15 -29.28 -15.54 21.60
N GLY A 16 -29.81 -14.78 20.64
CA GLY A 16 -29.06 -14.27 19.50
C GLY A 16 -27.77 -13.64 20.00
N VAL A 17 -26.64 -14.18 19.53
CA VAL A 17 -25.33 -13.54 19.65
C VAL A 17 -25.42 -12.22 18.89
N ALA A 18 -25.76 -11.15 19.61
CA ALA A 18 -25.60 -9.79 19.14
C ALA A 18 -24.10 -9.57 18.93
N LYS A 19 -23.67 -9.76 17.68
CA LYS A 19 -22.30 -9.58 17.23
C LYS A 19 -22.01 -8.08 17.21
N GLY A 20 -21.68 -7.55 18.38
CA GLY A 20 -21.24 -6.16 18.52
C GLY A 20 -20.07 -5.90 17.58
N HIS A 21 -20.25 -4.95 16.66
CA HIS A 21 -19.16 -4.44 15.84
C HIS A 21 -18.24 -3.61 16.75
N HIS A 22 -17.25 -4.25 17.35
CA HIS A 22 -16.18 -3.52 18.04
C HIS A 22 -15.40 -2.70 17.00
N ARG A 23 -15.74 -1.41 16.91
CA ARG A 23 -14.85 -0.43 16.28
C ARG A 23 -13.53 -0.46 17.06
N PRO A 24 -12.39 -0.68 16.40
CA PRO A 24 -11.11 -0.62 17.07
C PRO A 24 -10.95 0.78 17.71
N GLY A 25 -10.47 0.83 18.95
CA GLY A 25 -10.16 2.10 19.60
C GLY A 25 -9.15 2.90 18.76
N ARG A 26 -9.22 4.24 18.82
CA ARG A 26 -8.36 5.15 18.05
C ARG A 26 -6.87 4.76 18.09
N SER A 27 -6.36 4.36 19.26
CA SER A 27 -4.97 3.94 19.45
C SER A 27 -4.61 2.61 18.76
N ALA A 28 -5.58 1.68 18.63
CA ALA A 28 -5.36 0.44 17.88
C ALA A 28 -5.35 0.70 16.36
N ALA A 29 -6.23 1.59 15.88
CA ALA A 29 -6.23 2.03 14.49
C ALA A 29 -4.92 2.77 14.13
N ALA A 30 -4.44 3.66 14.99
CA ALA A 30 -3.17 4.36 14.81
C ALA A 30 -1.99 3.38 14.73
N ARG A 31 -1.90 2.42 15.67
CA ARG A 31 -0.84 1.38 15.65
C ARG A 31 -0.89 0.51 14.39
N ALA A 32 -2.09 0.18 13.90
CA ALA A 32 -2.24 -0.59 12.66
C ALA A 32 -1.79 0.19 11.40
N ALA A 33 -1.81 1.53 11.44
CA ALA A 33 -1.38 2.38 10.34
C ALA A 33 0.14 2.66 10.32
N LEU A 34 0.85 2.44 11.45
CA LEU A 34 2.29 2.71 11.56
C LEU A 34 3.14 2.09 10.44
N PRO A 35 2.95 0.82 10.03
CA PRO A 35 3.77 0.24 8.97
C PRO A 35 3.56 0.92 7.62
N ALA A 36 2.32 1.31 7.31
CA ALA A 36 2.00 2.03 6.08
C ALA A 36 2.61 3.44 6.10
N ALA A 37 2.48 4.14 7.23
CA ALA A 37 3.07 5.46 7.41
C ALA A 37 4.61 5.42 7.29
N ALA A 38 5.26 4.45 7.93
CA ALA A 38 6.70 4.25 7.84
C ALA A 38 7.15 3.94 6.40
N THR A 39 6.40 3.11 5.67
CA THR A 39 6.68 2.80 4.26
C THR A 39 6.63 4.05 3.38
N LEU A 40 5.58 4.86 3.55
CA LEU A 40 5.43 6.12 2.81
C LEU A 40 6.51 7.13 3.19
N ALA A 41 6.84 7.28 4.48
CA ALA A 41 7.89 8.16 4.94
C ALA A 41 9.26 7.75 4.38
N ALA A 42 9.59 6.46 4.42
CA ALA A 42 10.85 5.93 3.88
C ALA A 42 10.96 6.17 2.37
N HIS A 43 9.88 5.95 1.61
CA HIS A 43 9.88 6.24 0.18
C HIS A 43 10.06 7.74 -0.10
N THR A 44 9.36 8.60 0.63
CA THR A 44 9.49 10.07 0.52
C THR A 44 10.91 10.52 0.84
N LEU A 45 11.55 9.98 1.87
CA LEU A 45 12.94 10.28 2.21
C LEU A 45 13.90 9.85 1.09
N ALA A 46 13.70 8.68 0.49
CA ALA A 46 14.49 8.23 -0.65
C ALA A 46 14.35 9.18 -1.85
N VAL A 47 13.13 9.59 -2.20
CA VAL A 47 12.89 10.58 -3.28
C VAL A 47 13.52 11.94 -2.95
N THR A 48 13.42 12.38 -1.69
CA THR A 48 14.01 13.63 -1.21
C THR A 48 15.54 13.60 -1.31
N ALA A 49 16.16 12.47 -0.95
CA ALA A 49 17.61 12.31 -1.05
C ALA A 49 18.09 12.39 -2.50
N VAL A 50 17.39 11.75 -3.44
CA VAL A 50 17.69 11.84 -4.87
C VAL A 50 17.50 13.27 -5.38
N SER A 51 16.40 13.93 -5.00
CA SER A 51 16.11 15.30 -5.44
C SER A 51 17.14 16.33 -4.93
N ARG A 52 17.64 16.18 -3.71
CA ARG A 52 18.73 17.04 -3.20
C ARG A 52 20.02 16.94 -4.01
N HIS A 53 20.25 15.81 -4.68
CA HIS A 53 21.42 15.61 -5.55
C HIS A 53 21.15 16.00 -7.00
N GLU A 54 19.93 16.37 -7.38
CA GLU A 54 19.65 16.92 -8.71
C GLU A 54 20.33 18.28 -8.92
N THR A 55 20.45 19.08 -7.86
CA THR A 55 21.00 20.44 -7.92
C THR A 55 22.51 20.50 -7.69
N GLN A 56 23.11 19.45 -7.11
CA GLN A 56 24.54 19.40 -6.76
C GLN A 56 25.41 18.65 -7.78
N GLY A 57 24.80 18.06 -8.82
CA GLY A 57 25.49 17.23 -9.80
C GLY A 57 25.27 15.73 -9.59
N GLY A 58 25.37 14.96 -10.67
CA GLY A 58 24.95 13.55 -10.71
C GLY A 58 25.68 12.68 -9.67
N SER A 59 24.92 12.04 -8.79
CA SER A 59 25.40 11.03 -7.85
C SER A 59 24.89 9.66 -8.25
N THR A 60 25.76 8.65 -8.29
CA THR A 60 25.37 7.24 -8.50
C THR A 60 24.86 6.61 -7.21
N ALA A 61 25.40 7.00 -6.06
CA ALA A 61 25.07 6.39 -4.77
C ALA A 61 23.62 6.67 -4.35
N THR A 62 23.11 7.88 -4.60
CA THR A 62 21.75 8.25 -4.19
C THR A 62 20.65 7.52 -4.95
N PRO A 63 20.65 7.42 -6.29
CA PRO A 63 19.66 6.61 -7.01
C PRO A 63 19.83 5.11 -6.74
N LEU A 64 21.04 4.60 -6.49
CA LEU A 64 21.22 3.20 -6.05
C LEU A 64 20.61 2.96 -4.66
N GLY A 65 20.85 3.86 -3.71
CA GLY A 65 20.23 3.80 -2.38
C GLY A 65 18.70 3.86 -2.47
N ALA A 66 18.16 4.73 -3.31
CA ALA A 66 16.72 4.81 -3.55
C ALA A 66 16.15 3.56 -4.23
N LEU A 67 16.88 2.95 -5.16
CA LEU A 67 16.53 1.67 -5.78
C LEU A 67 16.48 0.55 -4.73
N ALA A 68 17.52 0.42 -3.91
CA ALA A 68 17.59 -0.57 -2.84
C ALA A 68 16.45 -0.38 -1.83
N ALA A 69 16.19 0.86 -1.41
CA ALA A 69 15.05 1.19 -0.53
C ALA A 69 13.71 0.80 -1.17
N THR A 70 13.51 1.12 -2.45
CA THR A 70 12.28 0.76 -3.19
C THR A 70 12.06 -0.76 -3.21
N LEU A 71 13.10 -1.54 -3.49
CA LEU A 71 13.01 -3.00 -3.52
C LEU A 71 12.74 -3.57 -2.12
N ALA A 72 13.42 -3.06 -1.09
CA ALA A 72 13.21 -3.47 0.29
C ALA A 72 11.79 -3.16 0.79
N LEU A 73 11.29 -1.96 0.52
CA LEU A 73 9.92 -1.55 0.85
C LEU A 73 8.90 -2.40 0.10
N GLY A 74 9.13 -2.68 -1.19
CA GLY A 74 8.29 -3.56 -1.96
C GLY A 74 8.22 -4.97 -1.34
N HIS A 75 9.37 -5.55 -1.05
CA HIS A 75 9.43 -6.86 -0.39
C HIS A 75 8.69 -6.87 0.95
N ALA A 76 8.87 -5.83 1.78
CA ALA A 76 8.17 -5.70 3.05
C ALA A 76 6.64 -5.61 2.86
N VAL A 77 6.15 -4.85 1.89
CA VAL A 77 4.71 -4.75 1.62
C VAL A 77 4.13 -6.07 1.11
N ALA A 78 4.83 -6.76 0.21
CA ALA A 78 4.37 -8.02 -0.38
C ALA A 78 4.37 -9.20 0.60
N TYR A 79 5.39 -9.31 1.46
CA TYR A 79 5.68 -10.54 2.20
C TYR A 79 5.67 -10.40 3.73
N ALA A 80 5.56 -9.19 4.29
CA ALA A 80 5.54 -9.07 5.75
C ALA A 80 4.32 -9.78 6.37
N PRO A 81 4.48 -10.48 7.50
CA PRO A 81 3.41 -11.20 8.17
C PRO A 81 2.18 -10.31 8.39
N ARG A 82 0.99 -10.87 8.11
CA ARG A 82 -0.27 -10.23 8.50
C ARG A 82 -0.51 -10.49 9.98
N PRO A 83 -0.88 -9.48 10.79
CA PRO A 83 -1.31 -9.73 12.16
C PRO A 83 -2.53 -10.68 12.16
N PRO A 84 -2.65 -11.58 13.15
CA PRO A 84 -3.73 -12.57 13.20
C PRO A 84 -5.08 -11.87 13.08
N ALA A 85 -5.88 -12.34 12.14
CA ALA A 85 -7.14 -11.71 11.79
C ALA A 85 -8.17 -11.96 12.89
N GLY A 86 -8.37 -10.99 13.79
CA GLY A 86 -9.61 -10.89 14.54
C GLY A 86 -10.76 -10.68 13.56
N ARG A 87 -11.51 -11.75 13.27
CA ARG A 87 -12.79 -11.81 12.52
C ARG A 87 -12.94 -10.79 11.36
N ARG A 88 -11.90 -10.60 10.55
CA ARG A 88 -12.07 -10.03 9.21
C ARG A 88 -12.65 -11.12 8.34
N THR A 89 -13.88 -10.89 7.87
CA THR A 89 -14.64 -11.76 6.97
C THR A 89 -13.71 -12.37 5.91
N ALA A 90 -13.73 -13.70 5.83
CA ALA A 90 -12.94 -14.50 4.91
C ALA A 90 -13.15 -14.15 3.41
N ALA A 91 -14.09 -13.25 3.10
CA ALA A 91 -14.41 -12.79 1.75
C ALA A 91 -13.49 -11.68 1.19
N THR A 92 -12.63 -11.04 2.00
CA THR A 92 -11.73 -9.96 1.54
C THR A 92 -10.28 -10.17 1.96
N ALA A 93 -9.84 -11.43 2.12
CA ALA A 93 -8.42 -11.73 2.05
C ALA A 93 -7.96 -11.31 0.66
N ALA A 94 -7.45 -10.08 0.53
CA ALA A 94 -6.95 -9.56 -0.74
C ALA A 94 -6.11 -10.66 -1.37
N LEU A 95 -6.51 -11.08 -2.58
CA LEU A 95 -5.80 -12.10 -3.34
C LEU A 95 -4.33 -11.75 -3.23
N PRO A 96 -3.48 -12.61 -2.62
CA PRO A 96 -2.06 -12.30 -2.41
C PRO A 96 -1.41 -11.77 -3.70
N GLY A 97 -1.86 -12.29 -4.84
CA GLY A 97 -1.50 -11.83 -6.18
C GLY A 97 -1.74 -10.36 -6.47
N ILE A 98 -2.80 -9.71 -5.97
CA ILE A 98 -3.05 -8.28 -6.21
C ILE A 98 -2.04 -7.41 -5.45
N THR A 99 -1.79 -7.71 -4.17
CA THR A 99 -0.77 -6.97 -3.40
C THR A 99 0.61 -7.18 -4.01
N VAL A 100 0.95 -8.40 -4.45
CA VAL A 100 2.20 -8.69 -5.15
C VAL A 100 2.28 -7.94 -6.48
N ALA A 101 1.22 -7.95 -7.30
CA ALA A 101 1.19 -7.26 -8.58
C ALA A 101 1.31 -5.74 -8.44
N LEU A 102 0.62 -5.13 -7.47
CA LEU A 102 0.71 -3.70 -7.20
C LEU A 102 2.09 -3.30 -6.65
N THR A 103 2.67 -4.14 -5.81
CA THR A 103 4.05 -3.98 -5.34
C THR A 103 5.06 -4.10 -6.48
N ALA A 104 4.87 -5.05 -7.39
CA ALA A 104 5.71 -5.19 -8.59
C ALA A 104 5.57 -3.96 -9.51
N ALA A 105 4.35 -3.43 -9.66
CA ALA A 105 4.11 -2.18 -10.38
C ALA A 105 4.81 -0.98 -9.72
N TYR A 106 4.82 -0.92 -8.39
CA TYR A 106 5.57 0.07 -7.62
C TYR A 106 7.07 -0.03 -7.90
N ALA A 107 7.65 -1.23 -7.71
CA ALA A 107 9.07 -1.47 -7.93
C ALA A 107 9.48 -1.12 -9.36
N THR A 108 8.76 -1.61 -10.37
CA THR A 108 9.08 -1.36 -11.79
C THR A 108 8.94 0.11 -12.19
N THR A 109 7.99 0.85 -11.62
CA THR A 109 7.79 2.28 -11.91
C THR A 109 8.99 3.13 -11.44
N ALA A 110 9.58 2.78 -10.29
CA ALA A 110 10.73 3.49 -9.73
C ALA A 110 12.09 2.92 -10.18
N ALA A 111 12.19 1.60 -10.39
CA ALA A 111 13.47 0.94 -10.58
C ALA A 111 14.18 1.35 -11.87
N ARG A 112 13.45 1.40 -12.99
CA ARG A 112 14.03 1.77 -14.29
C ARG A 112 14.70 3.15 -14.25
N PRO A 113 14.02 4.24 -13.83
CA PRO A 113 14.63 5.55 -13.84
C PRO A 113 15.72 5.72 -12.75
N TYR A 114 15.62 5.06 -11.58
CA TYR A 114 16.74 5.02 -10.62
C TYR A 114 17.96 4.29 -11.18
N LEU A 115 17.78 3.14 -11.83
CA LEU A 115 18.88 2.40 -12.43
C LEU A 115 19.56 3.22 -13.56
N HIS A 116 18.78 3.90 -14.40
CA HIS A 116 19.33 4.77 -15.43
C HIS A 116 20.15 5.93 -14.83
N ALA A 117 19.65 6.59 -13.78
CA ALA A 117 20.38 7.68 -13.12
C ALA A 117 21.63 7.19 -12.39
N ALA A 118 21.60 5.99 -11.81
CA ALA A 118 22.75 5.36 -11.18
C ALA A 118 23.88 5.06 -12.18
N LEU A 119 23.51 4.43 -13.30
CA LEU A 119 24.47 4.04 -14.34
C LEU A 119 24.97 5.22 -15.16
N ASN A 120 24.16 6.29 -15.28
CA ASN A 120 24.46 7.48 -16.07
C ASN A 120 24.16 8.75 -15.26
N PRO A 121 25.00 9.09 -14.27
CA PRO A 121 24.76 10.22 -13.38
C PRO A 121 24.75 11.52 -14.19
N SER A 122 23.56 12.10 -14.37
CA SER A 122 23.35 13.35 -15.09
C SER A 122 22.06 14.03 -14.63
N PRO A 123 21.99 15.38 -14.59
CA PRO A 123 20.79 16.11 -14.15
C PRO A 123 19.47 15.64 -14.78
N PRO A 124 19.34 15.45 -16.13
CA PRO A 124 18.07 15.04 -16.72
C PRO A 124 17.64 13.62 -16.33
N LEU A 125 18.60 12.71 -16.08
CA LEU A 125 18.27 11.35 -15.65
C LEU A 125 17.88 11.31 -14.17
N THR A 126 18.50 12.14 -13.32
CA THR A 126 18.07 12.31 -11.92
C THR A 126 16.66 12.92 -11.84
N GLN A 127 16.33 13.89 -12.70
CA GLN A 127 14.95 14.42 -12.89
C GLN A 127 13.94 13.38 -13.29
N ARG A 128 14.30 12.49 -14.21
CA ARG A 128 13.46 11.34 -14.56
C ARG A 128 13.34 10.37 -13.39
N ALA A 129 14.37 10.21 -12.57
CA ALA A 129 14.38 9.38 -11.37
C ALA A 129 13.45 9.92 -10.28
N VAL A 130 13.50 11.22 -9.98
CA VAL A 130 12.56 11.86 -9.05
C VAL A 130 11.13 11.76 -9.57
N GLY A 131 10.90 12.11 -10.84
CA GLY A 131 9.58 11.96 -11.45
C GLY A 131 9.09 10.50 -11.45
N GLY A 132 10.00 9.53 -11.60
CA GLY A 132 9.72 8.11 -11.47
C GLY A 132 9.28 7.70 -10.07
N GLY A 133 10.03 8.13 -9.05
CA GLY A 133 9.69 7.94 -7.64
C GLY A 133 8.33 8.52 -7.28
N ILE A 134 8.05 9.76 -7.68
CA ILE A 134 6.74 10.41 -7.44
C ILE A 134 5.59 9.58 -8.04
N ARG A 135 5.75 9.08 -9.27
CA ARG A 135 4.71 8.24 -9.91
C ARG A 135 4.56 6.87 -9.25
N ALA A 136 5.60 6.37 -8.59
CA ALA A 136 5.58 5.10 -7.88
C ALA A 136 4.70 5.15 -6.61
N LEU A 137 4.42 6.34 -6.05
CA LEU A 137 3.50 6.48 -4.91
C LEU A 137 2.09 5.92 -5.20
N ILE A 138 1.59 6.01 -6.43
CA ILE A 138 0.25 5.52 -6.79
C ILE A 138 0.14 4.00 -6.61
N PRO A 139 0.96 3.17 -7.29
CA PRO A 139 0.93 1.72 -7.06
C PRO A 139 1.33 1.34 -5.63
N LEU A 140 2.18 2.11 -4.94
CA LEU A 140 2.52 1.88 -3.53
C LEU A 140 1.30 2.02 -2.62
N GLN A 141 0.54 3.11 -2.77
CA GLN A 141 -0.69 3.34 -2.00
C GLN A 141 -1.75 2.28 -2.31
N ALA A 142 -1.89 1.90 -3.58
CA ALA A 142 -2.77 0.81 -3.97
C ALA A 142 -2.36 -0.52 -3.30
N ALA A 143 -1.07 -0.85 -3.27
CA ALA A 143 -0.56 -2.05 -2.61
C ALA A 143 -0.84 -2.04 -1.10
N LEU A 144 -0.63 -0.90 -0.42
CA LEU A 144 -0.93 -0.72 0.99
C LEU A 144 -2.43 -0.84 1.30
N ALA A 145 -3.31 -0.31 0.42
CA ALA A 145 -4.77 -0.47 0.54
C ALA A 145 -5.21 -1.93 0.32
N ALA A 146 -4.63 -2.62 -0.66
CA ALA A 146 -4.88 -4.05 -0.85
C ALA A 146 -4.40 -4.86 0.37
N ARG A 147 -3.24 -4.49 0.95
CA ARG A 147 -2.68 -5.15 2.13
C ARG A 147 -3.58 -5.01 3.36
N SER A 148 -4.25 -3.87 3.54
CA SER A 148 -5.22 -3.63 4.62
C SER A 148 -6.59 -4.28 4.38
N GLY A 149 -6.84 -4.84 3.19
CA GLY A 149 -8.09 -5.50 2.81
C GLY A 149 -9.09 -4.61 2.06
N ALA A 150 -8.72 -3.36 1.75
CA ALA A 150 -9.57 -2.40 1.04
C ALA A 150 -9.40 -2.52 -0.48
N LEU A 151 -9.91 -3.61 -1.07
CA LEU A 151 -9.70 -3.91 -2.49
C LEU A 151 -10.29 -2.86 -3.44
N GLY A 152 -11.49 -2.33 -3.14
CA GLY A 152 -12.11 -1.27 -3.96
C GLY A 152 -11.24 -0.02 -4.03
N SER A 153 -10.72 0.45 -2.89
CA SER A 153 -9.78 1.57 -2.83
C SER A 153 -8.47 1.25 -3.57
N ALA A 154 -7.96 0.02 -3.45
CA ALA A 154 -6.74 -0.38 -4.14
C ALA A 154 -6.88 -0.29 -5.67
N LEU A 155 -7.96 -0.84 -6.23
CA LEU A 155 -8.23 -0.82 -7.67
C LEU A 155 -8.50 0.60 -8.18
N PHE A 156 -9.28 1.39 -7.42
CA PHE A 156 -9.52 2.79 -7.74
C PHE A 156 -8.21 3.59 -7.80
N THR A 157 -7.35 3.47 -6.79
CA THR A 157 -6.04 4.13 -6.77
C THR A 157 -5.16 3.64 -7.91
N ALA A 158 -5.13 2.33 -8.19
CA ALA A 158 -4.34 1.77 -9.29
C ALA A 158 -4.77 2.31 -10.66
N ALA A 159 -6.07 2.55 -10.86
CA ALA A 159 -6.61 3.11 -12.10
C ALA A 159 -6.12 4.56 -12.38
N LEU A 160 -5.64 5.28 -11.37
CA LEU A 160 -5.07 6.63 -11.54
C LEU A 160 -3.64 6.63 -12.12
N ALA A 161 -2.93 5.49 -12.04
CA ALA A 161 -1.55 5.38 -12.52
C ALA A 161 -1.34 5.76 -14.00
N PRO A 162 -2.16 5.30 -14.97
CA PRO A 162 -2.04 5.74 -16.37
C PRO A 162 -2.29 7.25 -16.56
N ALA A 163 -3.19 7.86 -15.78
CA ALA A 163 -3.43 9.30 -15.85
C ALA A 163 -2.18 10.10 -15.42
N ALA A 164 -1.55 9.72 -14.31
CA ALA A 164 -0.30 10.33 -13.85
C ALA A 164 0.83 10.22 -14.88
N ARG A 165 0.95 9.07 -15.57
CA ARG A 165 1.89 8.89 -16.69
C ARG A 165 1.59 9.81 -17.87
N ARG A 166 0.31 9.99 -18.20
CA ARG A 166 -0.12 10.86 -19.31
C ARG A 166 0.17 12.33 -19.03
N PHE A 167 -0.10 12.81 -17.82
CA PHE A 167 0.18 14.20 -17.45
C PHE A 167 1.67 14.51 -17.45
N ALA A 168 2.49 13.61 -16.90
CA ALA A 168 3.93 13.78 -16.89
C ALA A 168 4.54 13.95 -18.29
N ARG A 169 4.04 13.22 -19.31
CA ARG A 169 4.53 13.37 -20.70
C ARG A 169 4.21 14.73 -21.31
N LYS A 170 3.17 15.42 -20.84
CA LYS A 170 2.78 16.74 -21.36
C LYS A 170 3.63 17.87 -20.81
N VAL A 171 4.19 17.71 -19.60
CA VAL A 171 5.01 18.74 -18.95
C VAL A 171 6.49 18.64 -19.32
N SER A 172 6.93 17.49 -19.85
CA SER A 172 8.30 17.29 -20.35
C SER A 172 8.51 17.69 -21.82
N VAL A 173 7.73 18.65 -22.32
CA VAL A 173 7.94 19.27 -23.65
C VAL A 173 8.84 20.48 -23.47
N THR A 174 10.12 20.21 -23.23
CA THR A 174 11.25 21.14 -23.19
C THR A 174 12.50 20.34 -23.49
#